data_AF-A0AAV9PS74-F1
#
_entry.id   AF-A0AAV9PS74-F1
#
_cell.length_a   1.000
_cell.length_b   1.000
_cell.length_c   1.000
_cell.angle_alpha   90.00
_cell.angle_beta   90.00
_cell.angle_gamma   90.00
#
_symmetry.space_group_name_H-M   'P 1'
#
loop_
_entity.id
_entity.type
_entity.pdbx_description
1 polymer ?
#
loop_
_entity_poly.entity_id
_entity_poly.type
_entity_poly.pdbx_seq_one_letter_code
_entity_poly.pdbx_strand_id
1 'polypeptide(L)'
;MTSSKSSAILIVGAGTWGCSTALHLTRRGYSNVTLVDPYAVPSPISAGNDVNKIVEQGQFSEGDDEAWVSKTLLNAANEGWTSDPVFKPYYHDTGYIVAASSEDGLKQLYDRERPDLNKEFVALEDAEAFRNTMPKGVLTGDFPGWKGLYKSTGAGWVHARKALVSCAEEAKRLGARFVVADVKELLVEGGDVRGVRLKDGGRGREMRADTTILCAGANSDQLLDFRGQLRPTAWTLAHIQMTADETRLFKNLPVLFHIEKGFFMEPDEDKKQLKMCDEHPGYCNWLKKPDGSRVSVPLAVNQIPVDAERRCREFLRETMPQLAERPFCFARLCWCADTPNRSFLIDRHPEYRSLIVGCGASGHGFMHIPTVGGFLVDALEGKLDGRLKESFRWRPETAVGRDWENTQARFGGPNAIMDLQTVKEWTRIPPEQAAARL
;
A
#
# COMPACT_ATOMS: atom_id res chain seq x y z
N MET A 1 -25.80 18.34 -1.27
CA MET A 1 -25.42 19.64 -0.68
C MET A 1 -23.93 19.59 -0.42
N THR A 2 -23.17 20.58 -0.90
CA THR A 2 -21.74 20.70 -0.65
C THR A 2 -21.52 21.03 0.82
N SER A 3 -20.57 20.34 1.47
CA SER A 3 -20.26 20.58 2.88
C SER A 3 -19.62 21.97 3.04
N SER A 4 -20.09 22.77 4.01
CA SER A 4 -19.44 24.03 4.39
C SER A 4 -17.99 23.78 4.79
N LYS A 5 -17.11 24.78 4.60
CA LYS A 5 -15.71 24.71 5.05
C LYS A 5 -15.56 24.65 6.57
N SER A 6 -16.59 25.05 7.30
CA SER A 6 -16.67 24.94 8.77
C SER A 6 -17.30 23.63 9.27
N SER A 7 -17.85 22.79 8.37
CA SER A 7 -18.48 21.52 8.76
C SER A 7 -17.49 20.61 9.48
N ALA A 8 -17.96 19.92 10.51
CA ALA A 8 -17.18 18.91 11.21
C ALA A 8 -16.94 17.70 10.31
N ILE A 9 -15.68 17.40 10.02
CA ILE A 9 -15.27 16.22 9.26
C ILE A 9 -14.47 15.29 10.18
N LEU A 10 -14.93 14.05 10.29
CA LEU A 10 -14.23 12.99 10.99
C LEU A 10 -13.63 11.99 9.99
N ILE A 11 -12.33 11.73 10.08
CA ILE A 11 -11.63 10.71 9.30
C ILE A 11 -11.29 9.54 10.23
N VAL A 12 -11.72 8.34 9.87
CA VAL A 12 -11.40 7.11 10.61
C VAL A 12 -10.18 6.45 9.96
N GLY A 13 -9.07 6.41 10.68
CA GLY A 13 -7.77 5.94 10.23
C GLY A 13 -6.81 7.10 9.90
N ALA A 14 -5.65 7.12 10.56
CA ALA A 14 -4.53 8.04 10.32
C ALA A 14 -3.37 7.35 9.58
N GLY A 15 -3.71 6.40 8.69
CA GLY A 15 -2.79 5.78 7.76
C GLY A 15 -2.55 6.64 6.51
N THR A 16 -2.09 5.99 5.43
CA THR A 16 -1.76 6.63 4.15
C THR A 16 -2.85 7.57 3.62
N TRP A 17 -4.05 7.05 3.38
CA TRP A 17 -5.12 7.83 2.73
C TRP A 17 -5.83 8.76 3.69
N GLY A 18 -5.89 8.43 4.98
CA GLY A 18 -6.44 9.30 6.01
C GLY A 18 -5.61 10.57 6.19
N CYS A 19 -4.29 10.45 6.33
CA CYS A 19 -3.38 11.60 6.41
C CYS A 19 -3.42 12.45 5.13
N SER A 20 -3.39 11.81 3.96
CA SER A 20 -3.54 12.52 2.68
C SER A 20 -4.85 13.30 2.61
N THR A 21 -5.97 12.69 3.00
CA THR A 21 -7.28 13.34 3.03
C THR A 21 -7.29 14.55 3.95
N ALA A 22 -6.73 14.44 5.16
CA ALA A 22 -6.65 15.56 6.08
C ALA A 22 -5.79 16.71 5.55
N LEU A 23 -4.65 16.41 4.91
CA LEU A 23 -3.80 17.40 4.26
C LEU A 23 -4.57 18.14 3.15
N HIS A 24 -5.28 17.41 2.29
CA HIS A 24 -6.03 18.02 1.19
C HIS A 24 -7.26 18.80 1.66
N LEU A 25 -7.97 18.33 2.69
CA LEU A 25 -9.07 19.09 3.31
C LEU A 25 -8.57 20.43 3.86
N THR A 26 -7.51 20.40 4.65
CA THR A 26 -6.95 21.61 5.29
C THR A 26 -6.37 22.57 4.25
N ARG A 27 -5.67 22.08 3.22
CA ARG A 27 -5.23 22.90 2.06
C ARG A 27 -6.40 23.55 1.31
N ARG A 28 -7.56 22.88 1.24
CA ARG A 28 -8.79 23.41 0.62
C ARG A 28 -9.65 24.24 1.59
N GLY A 29 -9.11 24.62 2.76
CA GLY A 29 -9.72 25.55 3.70
C GLY A 29 -10.73 24.94 4.67
N TYR A 30 -10.86 23.62 4.76
CA TYR A 30 -11.68 23.00 5.80
C TYR A 30 -11.03 23.18 7.18
N SER A 31 -11.75 23.81 8.11
CA SER A 31 -11.20 24.24 9.41
C SER A 31 -11.54 23.31 10.58
N ASN A 32 -12.41 22.33 10.37
CA ASN A 32 -12.90 21.44 11.43
C ASN A 32 -12.69 19.96 11.08
N VAL A 33 -11.42 19.59 10.86
CA VAL A 33 -11.01 18.23 10.48
C VAL A 33 -10.43 17.51 11.69
N THR A 34 -10.93 16.31 11.98
CA THR A 34 -10.41 15.43 13.04
C THR A 34 -10.15 14.04 12.46
N LEU A 35 -8.95 13.49 12.70
CA LEU A 35 -8.65 12.07 12.45
C LEU A 35 -8.70 11.30 13.77
N VAL A 36 -9.14 10.06 13.71
CA VAL A 36 -9.07 9.09 14.82
C VAL A 36 -8.38 7.81 14.37
N ASP A 37 -7.41 7.33 15.12
CA ASP A 37 -6.68 6.08 14.88
C ASP A 37 -6.32 5.40 16.21
N PRO A 38 -6.31 4.06 16.30
CA PRO A 38 -5.87 3.38 17.52
C PRO A 38 -4.40 3.65 17.89
N TYR A 39 -3.57 4.16 16.98
CA TYR A 39 -2.17 4.45 17.21
C TYR A 39 -1.79 5.89 16.83
N ALA A 40 -0.73 6.40 17.45
CA ALA A 40 -0.09 7.63 16.96
C ALA A 40 0.52 7.41 15.57
N VAL A 41 0.60 8.48 14.77
CA VAL A 41 1.28 8.44 13.47
C VAL A 41 2.80 8.33 13.70
N PRO A 42 3.51 7.45 12.99
CA PRO A 42 2.99 6.48 12.02
C PRO A 42 2.49 5.20 12.70
N SER A 43 1.23 4.83 12.42
CA SER A 43 0.60 3.63 12.99
C SER A 43 1.41 2.36 12.64
N PRO A 44 1.70 1.46 13.60
CA PRO A 44 2.46 0.23 13.36
C PRO A 44 1.75 -0.74 12.41
N ILE A 45 0.43 -0.62 12.27
CA ILE A 45 -0.38 -1.45 11.37
C ILE A 45 -0.70 -0.78 10.02
N SER A 46 -0.24 0.47 9.81
CA SER A 46 -0.40 1.14 8.53
C SER A 46 0.47 0.46 7.47
N ALA A 47 -0.12 0.09 6.33
CA ALA A 47 0.65 -0.42 5.19
C ALA A 47 1.72 0.56 4.70
N GLY A 48 1.50 1.87 4.90
CA GLY A 48 2.43 2.95 4.58
C GLY A 48 3.52 3.19 5.62
N ASN A 49 3.46 2.55 6.80
CA ASN A 49 4.56 2.58 7.76
C ASN A 49 5.65 1.57 7.33
N ASP A 50 6.40 1.96 6.31
CA ASP A 50 7.43 1.17 5.67
C ASP A 50 8.64 2.06 5.39
N VAL A 51 9.86 1.51 5.38
CA VAL A 51 11.06 2.30 5.06
C VAL A 51 11.04 2.75 3.61
N ASN A 52 10.48 1.93 2.71
CA ASN A 52 10.44 2.24 1.29
C ASN A 52 9.21 1.60 0.58
N LYS A 53 8.75 2.18 -0.53
CA LYS A 53 7.69 1.63 -1.41
C LYS A 53 8.03 1.95 -2.86
N ILE A 54 7.59 1.12 -3.80
CA ILE A 54 7.78 1.33 -5.24
C ILE A 54 6.93 2.54 -5.66
N VAL A 55 7.51 3.42 -6.46
CA VAL A 55 6.78 4.41 -7.25
C VAL A 55 7.18 4.27 -8.70
N GLU A 56 6.22 4.28 -9.60
CA GLU A 56 6.44 4.18 -11.03
C GLU A 56 5.66 5.29 -11.72
N GLN A 57 6.31 6.00 -12.65
CA GLN A 57 5.64 6.87 -13.59
C GLN A 57 5.36 6.04 -14.85
N GLY A 58 4.17 5.46 -14.92
CA GLY A 58 3.73 4.70 -16.08
C GLY A 58 3.25 5.64 -17.19
N GLN A 59 3.68 5.39 -18.42
CA GLN A 59 2.98 5.88 -19.60
C GLN A 59 2.17 4.73 -20.19
N PHE A 60 0.85 4.82 -20.09
CA PHE A 60 -0.06 3.85 -20.69
C PHE A 60 -0.67 4.38 -21.99
N SER A 61 -1.04 3.44 -22.87
CA SER A 61 -1.72 3.70 -24.14
C SER A 61 -3.04 4.43 -23.96
N GLU A 62 -3.41 5.24 -24.95
CA GLU A 62 -4.80 5.65 -25.16
C GLU A 62 -5.59 4.45 -25.68
N GLY A 63 -6.80 4.22 -25.16
CA GLY A 63 -7.66 3.16 -25.70
C GLY A 63 -8.97 2.92 -24.98
N ASP A 64 -8.98 2.96 -23.64
CA ASP A 64 -10.19 2.79 -22.84
C ASP A 64 -10.17 3.62 -21.53
N ASP A 65 -11.30 3.60 -20.80
CA ASP A 65 -11.46 4.37 -19.57
C ASP A 65 -10.55 3.88 -18.43
N GLU A 66 -10.20 2.59 -18.38
CA GLU A 66 -9.32 2.03 -17.33
C GLU A 66 -7.86 2.49 -17.49
N ALA A 67 -7.37 2.48 -18.73
CA ALA A 67 -6.06 3.03 -19.06
C ALA A 67 -6.00 4.54 -18.77
N TRP A 68 -7.07 5.28 -19.07
CA TRP A 68 -7.17 6.70 -18.75
C TRP A 68 -7.15 6.97 -17.23
N VAL A 69 -7.90 6.18 -16.45
CA VAL A 69 -7.93 6.30 -14.97
C VAL A 69 -6.54 6.02 -14.40
N SER A 70 -5.90 4.95 -14.84
CA SER A 70 -4.56 4.56 -14.38
C SER A 70 -3.52 5.64 -14.69
N LYS A 71 -3.52 6.16 -15.93
CA LYS A 71 -2.66 7.27 -16.35
C LYS A 71 -2.89 8.54 -15.51
N THR A 72 -4.15 8.88 -15.25
CA THR A 72 -4.52 10.05 -14.45
C THR A 72 -4.00 9.94 -13.01
N LEU A 73 -4.17 8.77 -12.39
CA LEU A 73 -3.68 8.49 -11.05
C LEU A 73 -2.16 8.59 -10.94
N LEU A 74 -1.43 8.03 -11.91
CA LEU A 74 0.04 8.07 -11.94
C LEU A 74 0.59 9.46 -12.22
N ASN A 75 0.00 10.21 -13.17
CA ASN A 75 0.40 11.58 -13.45
C ASN A 75 0.23 12.48 -12.23
N ALA A 76 -0.92 12.39 -11.55
CA ALA A 76 -1.17 13.14 -10.33
C ALA A 76 -0.16 12.77 -9.23
N ALA A 77 0.05 11.47 -8.99
CA ALA A 77 1.05 11.01 -8.02
C ALA A 77 2.45 11.54 -8.35
N ASN A 78 2.85 11.50 -9.62
CA ASN A 78 4.13 12.01 -10.09
C ASN A 78 4.30 13.51 -9.82
N GLU A 79 3.30 14.32 -10.15
CA GLU A 79 3.31 15.76 -9.85
C GLU A 79 3.50 16.00 -8.34
N GLY A 80 2.80 15.24 -7.50
CA GLY A 80 2.96 15.31 -6.05
C GLY A 80 4.38 14.95 -5.58
N TRP A 81 4.96 13.86 -6.09
CA TRP A 81 6.32 13.43 -5.69
C TRP A 81 7.43 14.35 -6.21
N THR A 82 7.23 15.03 -7.33
CA THR A 82 8.28 15.85 -7.96
C THR A 82 8.19 17.33 -7.57
N SER A 83 7.00 17.79 -7.18
CA SER A 83 6.70 19.22 -7.02
C SER A 83 6.20 19.61 -5.64
N ASP A 84 5.51 18.74 -4.89
CA ASP A 84 4.97 19.09 -3.57
C ASP A 84 6.07 19.04 -2.49
N PRO A 85 6.39 20.15 -1.80
CA PRO A 85 7.43 20.17 -0.76
C PRO A 85 7.20 19.20 0.40
N VAL A 86 5.96 18.80 0.66
CA VAL A 86 5.62 17.81 1.70
C VAL A 86 6.12 16.41 1.35
N PHE A 87 6.26 16.10 0.05
CA PHE A 87 6.54 14.75 -0.44
C PHE A 87 7.87 14.65 -1.19
N LYS A 88 8.27 15.70 -1.90
CA LYS A 88 9.47 15.76 -2.74
C LYS A 88 10.76 15.26 -2.08
N PRO A 89 11.07 15.57 -0.80
CA PRO A 89 12.29 15.09 -0.15
C PRO A 89 12.38 13.57 -0.02
N TYR A 90 11.26 12.85 -0.19
CA TYR A 90 11.17 11.41 0.06
C TYR A 90 11.07 10.58 -1.20
N TYR A 91 11.13 11.19 -2.39
CA TYR A 91 11.15 10.48 -3.66
C TYR A 91 12.58 10.30 -4.16
N HIS A 92 12.91 9.07 -4.55
CA HIS A 92 14.19 8.67 -5.10
C HIS A 92 13.96 8.11 -6.51
N ASP A 93 14.28 8.91 -7.53
CA ASP A 93 14.23 8.52 -8.93
C ASP A 93 15.48 7.70 -9.28
N THR A 94 15.45 6.40 -8.97
CA THR A 94 16.59 5.49 -9.12
C THR A 94 16.41 4.50 -10.28
N GLY A 95 15.27 4.53 -10.95
CA GLY A 95 14.87 3.56 -11.95
C GLY A 95 14.17 2.33 -11.35
N TYR A 96 13.66 1.50 -12.25
CA TYR A 96 12.85 0.34 -11.93
C TYR A 96 13.10 -0.77 -12.94
N ILE A 97 13.31 -1.98 -12.41
CA ILE A 97 13.45 -3.21 -13.16
C ILE A 97 12.26 -4.09 -12.80
N VAL A 98 11.55 -4.55 -13.82
CA VAL A 98 10.52 -5.57 -13.71
C VAL A 98 10.94 -6.80 -14.48
N ALA A 99 10.80 -7.98 -13.86
CA ALA A 99 11.22 -9.25 -14.43
C ALA A 99 10.21 -10.37 -14.17
N ALA A 100 10.28 -11.39 -15.00
CA ALA A 100 9.60 -12.67 -14.85
C ALA A 100 10.47 -13.80 -15.41
N SER A 101 10.11 -15.04 -15.12
CA SER A 101 10.81 -16.23 -15.61
C SER A 101 9.88 -17.20 -16.34
N SER A 102 8.60 -17.29 -15.96
CA SER A 102 7.62 -18.14 -16.66
C SER A 102 7.04 -17.46 -17.90
N GLU A 103 6.49 -18.27 -18.82
CA GLU A 103 5.80 -17.77 -20.00
C GLU A 103 4.60 -16.87 -19.63
N ASP A 104 3.78 -17.30 -18.66
CA ASP A 104 2.64 -16.53 -18.15
C ASP A 104 3.08 -15.23 -17.47
N GLY A 105 4.15 -15.29 -16.66
CA GLY A 105 4.72 -14.13 -16.00
C GLY A 105 5.26 -13.11 -16.99
N LEU A 106 5.98 -13.57 -18.02
CA LEU A 106 6.48 -12.70 -19.09
C LEU A 106 5.31 -12.09 -19.86
N LYS A 107 4.31 -12.88 -20.25
CA LYS A 107 3.12 -12.36 -20.91
C LYS A 107 2.47 -11.24 -20.09
N GLN A 108 2.25 -11.47 -18.80
CA GLN A 108 1.67 -10.46 -17.90
C GLN A 108 2.53 -9.19 -17.82
N LEU A 109 3.85 -9.35 -17.73
CA LEU A 109 4.81 -8.25 -17.69
C LEU A 109 4.72 -7.42 -18.97
N TYR A 110 4.81 -8.04 -20.15
CA TYR A 110 4.75 -7.32 -21.42
C TYR A 110 3.38 -6.66 -21.66
N ASP A 111 2.29 -7.32 -21.28
CA ASP A 111 0.93 -6.76 -21.37
C ASP A 111 0.76 -5.52 -20.47
N ARG A 112 1.36 -5.54 -19.28
CA ARG A 112 1.29 -4.41 -18.32
C ARG A 112 2.20 -3.26 -18.72
N GLU A 113 3.46 -3.55 -19.01
CA GLU A 113 4.50 -2.54 -19.22
C GLU A 113 4.50 -1.94 -20.62
N ARG A 114 3.93 -2.67 -21.59
CA ARG A 114 3.79 -2.23 -22.98
C ARG A 114 5.09 -1.62 -23.55
N PRO A 115 6.24 -2.32 -23.49
CA PRO A 115 7.50 -1.80 -24.04
C PRO A 115 7.45 -1.57 -25.56
N ASP A 116 6.45 -2.14 -26.25
CA ASP A 116 6.13 -1.81 -27.63
C ASP A 116 5.77 -0.32 -27.80
N LEU A 117 5.14 0.28 -26.79
CA LEU A 117 4.74 1.69 -26.76
C LEU A 117 5.67 2.56 -25.90
N ASN A 118 6.13 2.04 -24.76
CA ASN A 118 7.02 2.75 -23.86
C ASN A 118 8.50 2.48 -24.23
N LYS A 119 9.08 3.38 -25.03
CA LYS A 119 10.47 3.27 -25.51
C LYS A 119 11.54 3.58 -24.46
N GLU A 120 11.15 3.93 -23.23
CA GLU A 120 12.09 4.15 -22.12
C GLU A 120 12.60 2.84 -21.51
N PHE A 121 11.93 1.72 -21.77
CA PHE A 121 12.36 0.40 -21.30
C PHE A 121 13.49 -0.19 -22.16
N VAL A 122 14.50 -0.72 -21.48
CA VAL A 122 15.58 -1.52 -22.05
C VAL A 122 15.39 -2.98 -21.65
N ALA A 123 15.43 -3.89 -22.60
CA ALA A 123 15.31 -5.32 -22.32
C ALA A 123 16.56 -5.87 -21.60
N LEU A 124 16.33 -6.73 -20.61
CA LEU A 124 17.34 -7.50 -19.90
C LEU A 124 17.14 -8.98 -20.24
N GLU A 125 18.01 -9.53 -21.09
CA GLU A 125 17.83 -10.88 -21.65
C GLU A 125 18.64 -11.96 -20.92
N ASP A 126 19.65 -11.56 -20.13
CA ASP A 126 20.54 -12.46 -19.43
C ASP A 126 21.06 -11.89 -18.10
N ALA A 127 21.73 -12.74 -17.32
CA ALA A 127 22.23 -12.41 -16.00
C ALA A 127 23.28 -11.28 -16.01
N GLU A 128 24.05 -11.12 -17.09
CA GLU A 128 25.01 -10.03 -17.22
C GLU A 128 24.29 -8.69 -17.37
N ALA A 129 23.24 -8.64 -18.19
CA ALA A 129 22.39 -7.47 -18.34
C ALA A 129 21.78 -7.03 -16.99
N PHE A 130 21.26 -7.96 -16.19
CA PHE A 130 20.77 -7.66 -14.84
C PHE A 130 21.88 -7.11 -13.93
N ARG A 131 23.03 -7.78 -13.85
CA ARG A 131 24.14 -7.32 -12.98
C ARG A 131 24.66 -5.95 -13.36
N ASN A 132 24.65 -5.60 -14.64
CA ASN A 132 25.11 -4.31 -15.15
C ASN A 132 24.17 -3.13 -14.82
N THR A 133 22.96 -3.39 -14.30
CA THR A 133 22.05 -2.33 -13.83
C THR A 133 22.45 -1.71 -12.48
N MET A 134 23.39 -2.33 -11.75
CA MET A 134 23.84 -1.89 -10.43
C MET A 134 25.37 -1.90 -10.33
N PRO A 135 25.98 -1.17 -9.37
CA PRO A 135 27.41 -1.23 -9.14
C PRO A 135 27.93 -2.65 -8.93
N LYS A 136 29.13 -2.94 -9.47
CA LYS A 136 29.77 -4.25 -9.35
C LYS A 136 29.88 -4.67 -7.87
N GLY A 137 29.36 -5.85 -7.55
CA GLY A 137 29.33 -6.40 -6.18
C GLY A 137 27.99 -6.26 -5.47
N VAL A 138 27.03 -5.50 -6.03
CA VAL A 138 25.64 -5.49 -5.55
C VAL A 138 24.92 -6.74 -6.01
N LEU A 139 24.67 -6.86 -7.31
CA LEU A 139 24.08 -8.05 -7.92
C LEU A 139 25.20 -9.00 -8.32
N THR A 140 25.20 -10.20 -7.72
CA THR A 140 26.22 -11.24 -8.00
C THR A 140 25.60 -12.60 -8.30
N GLY A 141 24.27 -12.68 -8.39
CA GLY A 141 23.55 -13.90 -8.72
C GLY A 141 23.56 -14.24 -10.21
N ASP A 142 23.02 -15.41 -10.50
CA ASP A 142 22.99 -16.02 -11.84
C ASP A 142 21.67 -15.80 -12.60
N PHE A 143 20.65 -15.21 -11.96
CA PHE A 143 19.37 -14.83 -12.59
C PHE A 143 18.77 -15.94 -13.50
N PRO A 144 18.58 -17.17 -12.99
CA PRO A 144 18.28 -18.33 -13.82
C PRO A 144 16.93 -18.20 -14.54
N GLY A 145 16.96 -18.04 -15.86
CA GLY A 145 15.76 -17.92 -16.69
C GLY A 145 15.04 -16.58 -16.59
N TRP A 146 15.63 -15.58 -15.91
CA TRP A 146 15.02 -14.27 -15.79
C TRP A 146 15.10 -13.52 -17.12
N LYS A 147 13.99 -12.86 -17.48
CA LYS A 147 13.97 -11.79 -18.46
C LYS A 147 13.23 -10.60 -17.89
N GLY A 148 13.60 -9.40 -18.30
CA GLY A 148 12.99 -8.21 -17.74
C GLY A 148 13.12 -6.96 -18.60
N LEU A 149 12.55 -5.89 -18.08
CA LEU A 149 12.60 -4.55 -18.62
C LEU A 149 13.17 -3.62 -17.56
N TYR A 150 14.08 -2.75 -17.97
CA TYR A 150 14.70 -1.74 -17.12
C TYR A 150 14.37 -0.33 -17.62
N LYS A 151 13.87 0.50 -16.72
CA LYS A 151 13.66 1.93 -16.93
C LYS A 151 14.58 2.70 -15.98
N SER A 152 15.43 3.56 -16.50
CA SER A 152 16.46 4.24 -15.68
C SER A 152 15.99 5.47 -14.91
N THR A 153 14.88 6.08 -15.34
CA THR A 153 14.31 7.29 -14.72
C THR A 153 12.79 7.27 -14.77
N GLY A 154 12.14 8.18 -14.05
CA GLY A 154 10.68 8.24 -13.98
C GLY A 154 10.09 7.00 -13.29
N ALA A 155 10.85 6.38 -12.38
CA ALA A 155 10.42 5.30 -11.51
C ALA A 155 11.50 5.09 -10.43
N GLY A 156 11.15 4.47 -9.32
CA GLY A 156 12.08 4.22 -8.24
C GLY A 156 11.35 3.91 -6.96
N TRP A 157 11.77 4.54 -5.87
CA TRP A 157 11.18 4.29 -4.57
C TRP A 157 10.95 5.57 -3.78
N VAL A 158 10.10 5.47 -2.76
CA VAL A 158 9.79 6.57 -1.85
C VAL A 158 10.01 6.15 -0.41
N HIS A 159 10.54 7.05 0.43
CA HIS A 159 10.61 6.80 1.87
C HIS A 159 9.22 6.92 2.52
N ALA A 160 8.51 5.80 2.55
CA ALA A 160 7.08 5.79 2.83
C ALA A 160 6.71 6.31 4.23
N ARG A 161 7.40 5.82 5.27
CA ARG A 161 7.19 6.26 6.66
C ARG A 161 7.43 7.77 6.84
N LYS A 162 8.54 8.30 6.31
CA LYS A 162 8.86 9.72 6.43
C LYS A 162 7.88 10.60 5.65
N ALA A 163 7.46 10.18 4.45
CA ALA A 163 6.42 10.87 3.69
C ALA A 163 5.06 10.88 4.41
N LEU A 164 4.67 9.76 5.04
CA LEU A 164 3.45 9.69 5.86
C LEU A 164 3.51 10.64 7.07
N VAL A 165 4.64 10.65 7.78
CA VAL A 165 4.86 11.56 8.92
C VAL A 165 4.83 13.01 8.47
N SER A 166 5.54 13.35 7.39
CA SER A 166 5.55 14.70 6.80
C SER A 166 4.14 15.18 6.44
N CYS A 167 3.36 14.31 5.79
CA CYS A 167 1.96 14.58 5.45
C CYS A 167 1.09 14.85 6.68
N ALA A 168 1.23 14.04 7.72
CA ALA A 168 0.49 14.21 8.96
C ALA A 168 0.88 15.49 9.72
N GLU A 169 2.18 15.79 9.82
CA GLU A 169 2.67 17.00 10.50
C GLU A 169 2.24 18.26 9.75
N GLU A 170 2.26 18.26 8.42
CA GLU A 170 1.74 19.39 7.65
C GLU A 170 0.22 19.56 7.83
N ALA A 171 -0.55 18.45 7.83
CA ALA A 171 -1.98 18.52 8.11
C ALA A 171 -2.27 19.08 9.51
N LYS A 172 -1.49 18.71 10.54
CA LYS A 172 -1.56 19.28 11.90
C LYS A 172 -1.24 20.76 11.90
N ARG A 173 -0.15 21.17 11.22
CA ARG A 173 0.26 22.57 11.09
C ARG A 173 -0.85 23.44 10.48
N LEU A 174 -1.59 22.87 9.52
CA LEU A 174 -2.74 23.50 8.88
C LEU A 174 -4.06 23.38 9.67
N GLY A 175 -4.05 22.78 10.87
CA GLY A 175 -5.17 22.78 11.81
C GLY A 175 -5.96 21.48 11.94
N ALA A 176 -5.56 20.39 11.27
CA ALA A 176 -6.19 19.08 11.50
C ALA A 176 -5.87 18.55 12.91
N ARG A 177 -6.88 18.00 13.59
CA ARG A 177 -6.73 17.39 14.91
C ARG A 177 -6.55 15.89 14.79
N PHE A 178 -5.63 15.30 15.57
CA PHE A 178 -5.38 13.86 15.58
C PHE A 178 -5.71 13.31 16.97
N VAL A 179 -6.54 12.27 17.01
CA VAL A 179 -6.99 11.62 18.25
C VAL A 179 -6.54 10.16 18.24
N VAL A 180 -5.81 9.75 19.27
CA VAL A 180 -5.44 8.34 19.47
C VAL A 180 -6.56 7.66 20.25
N ALA A 181 -7.38 6.88 19.56
CA ALA A 181 -8.47 6.08 20.15
C ALA A 181 -8.89 4.96 19.20
N ASP A 182 -9.30 3.82 19.77
CA ASP A 182 -9.84 2.69 18.99
C ASP A 182 -11.32 2.95 18.68
N VAL A 183 -11.71 2.74 17.42
CA VAL A 183 -13.10 2.90 16.95
C VAL A 183 -13.78 1.55 17.01
N LYS A 184 -14.92 1.49 17.72
CA LYS A 184 -15.73 0.27 17.84
C LYS A 184 -16.65 0.09 16.64
N GLU A 185 -17.39 1.14 16.27
CA GLU A 185 -18.43 1.09 15.23
C GLU A 185 -18.78 2.49 14.72
N LEU A 186 -19.38 2.56 13.53
CA LEU A 186 -20.01 3.77 13.02
C LEU A 186 -21.29 4.09 13.82
N LEU A 187 -21.51 5.36 14.12
CA LEU A 187 -22.73 5.83 14.80
C LEU A 187 -23.82 6.10 13.76
N VAL A 188 -24.83 5.23 13.66
CA VAL A 188 -25.96 5.36 12.72
C VAL A 188 -27.21 5.85 13.45
N GLU A 189 -27.71 7.02 13.06
CA GLU A 189 -28.90 7.66 13.66
C GLU A 189 -29.78 8.26 12.55
N GLY A 190 -31.10 8.02 12.63
CA GLY A 190 -32.03 8.52 11.61
C GLY A 190 -31.72 7.98 10.20
N GLY A 191 -31.12 6.79 10.10
CA GLY A 191 -30.75 6.16 8.83
C GLY A 191 -29.47 6.69 8.18
N ASP A 192 -28.65 7.48 8.87
CA ASP A 192 -27.41 8.03 8.33
C ASP A 192 -26.27 7.99 9.37
N VAL A 193 -25.02 8.08 8.91
CA VAL A 193 -23.85 8.09 9.78
C VAL A 193 -23.66 9.49 10.38
N ARG A 194 -23.50 9.56 11.70
CA ARG A 194 -23.30 10.81 12.47
C ARG A 194 -21.96 10.89 13.18
N GLY A 195 -21.08 9.94 12.94
CA GLY A 195 -19.76 9.85 13.56
C GLY A 195 -19.38 8.42 13.91
N VAL A 196 -18.65 8.25 15.02
CA VAL A 196 -18.22 6.94 15.51
C VAL A 196 -18.36 6.81 17.02
N ARG A 197 -18.48 5.56 17.49
CA ARG A 197 -18.35 5.20 18.90
C ARG A 197 -16.98 4.60 19.17
N LEU A 198 -16.34 5.06 20.24
CA LEU A 198 -15.01 4.61 20.65
C LEU A 198 -15.07 3.35 21.52
N LYS A 199 -13.97 2.62 21.57
CA LYS A 199 -13.76 1.43 22.40
C LYS A 199 -13.13 1.89 23.73
N ASP A 200 -13.93 2.35 24.69
CA ASP A 200 -13.46 3.04 25.90
C ASP A 200 -13.94 2.38 27.22
N GLY A 201 -13.76 1.07 27.36
CA GLY A 201 -13.97 0.38 28.63
C GLY A 201 -15.40 0.45 29.21
N GLY A 202 -16.40 0.79 28.38
CA GLY A 202 -17.82 0.73 28.74
C GLY A 202 -18.55 2.07 28.83
N ARG A 203 -17.92 3.22 28.58
CA ARG A 203 -18.61 4.53 28.59
C ARG A 203 -19.16 4.95 27.23
N GLY A 204 -18.74 4.31 26.15
CA GLY A 204 -19.27 4.49 24.80
C GLY A 204 -19.08 5.91 24.27
N ARG A 205 -17.96 6.59 24.56
CA ARG A 205 -17.72 7.96 24.09
C ARG A 205 -17.89 8.04 22.58
N GLU A 206 -18.64 9.04 22.14
CA GLU A 206 -18.92 9.28 20.72
C GLU A 206 -18.09 10.46 20.20
N MET A 207 -17.68 10.36 18.94
CA MET A 207 -17.14 11.48 18.17
C MET A 207 -18.08 11.75 17.02
N ARG A 208 -18.76 12.90 17.05
CA ARG A 208 -19.78 13.29 16.06
C ARG A 208 -19.22 14.19 14.98
N ALA A 209 -19.77 14.11 13.78
CA ALA A 209 -19.39 14.92 12.62
C ALA A 209 -20.53 15.05 11.61
N ASP A 210 -20.48 16.12 10.79
CA ASP A 210 -21.39 16.33 9.66
C ASP A 210 -21.06 15.38 8.50
N THR A 211 -19.78 14.98 8.38
CA THR A 211 -19.35 13.96 7.43
C THR A 211 -18.28 13.07 8.05
N THR A 212 -18.42 11.76 7.87
CA THR A 212 -17.43 10.75 8.25
C THR A 212 -16.76 10.18 7.00
N ILE A 213 -15.44 10.09 6.99
CA ILE A 213 -14.64 9.49 5.92
C ILE A 213 -13.94 8.25 6.48
N LEU A 214 -14.25 7.07 5.95
CA LEU A 214 -13.69 5.79 6.40
C LEU A 214 -12.44 5.44 5.59
N CYS A 215 -11.27 5.62 6.20
CA CYS A 215 -9.93 5.37 5.64
C CYS A 215 -9.10 4.39 6.48
N ALA A 216 -9.74 3.41 7.13
CA ALA A 216 -9.12 2.45 8.04
C ALA A 216 -8.39 1.28 7.32
N GLY A 217 -8.05 1.44 6.04
CA GLY A 217 -7.30 0.45 5.26
C GLY A 217 -7.97 -0.93 5.26
N ALA A 218 -7.20 -1.97 5.59
CA ALA A 218 -7.70 -3.34 5.68
C ALA A 218 -8.74 -3.53 6.80
N ASN A 219 -8.72 -2.68 7.83
CA ASN A 219 -9.67 -2.74 8.95
C ASN A 219 -10.99 -2.02 8.63
N SER A 220 -11.13 -1.33 7.49
CA SER A 220 -12.40 -0.75 7.09
C SER A 220 -13.51 -1.81 7.03
N ASP A 221 -13.18 -3.04 6.61
CA ASP A 221 -14.10 -4.18 6.51
C ASP A 221 -14.67 -4.65 7.86
N GLN A 222 -14.11 -4.16 8.98
CA GLN A 222 -14.63 -4.43 10.34
C GLN A 222 -15.66 -3.38 10.81
N LEU A 223 -15.75 -2.24 10.13
CA LEU A 223 -16.55 -1.08 10.57
C LEU A 223 -17.79 -0.83 9.70
N LEU A 224 -17.86 -1.45 8.53
CA LEU A 224 -18.97 -1.31 7.57
C LEU A 224 -19.15 -2.63 6.81
N ASP A 225 -20.39 -3.00 6.47
CA ASP A 225 -20.64 -4.09 5.54
C ASP A 225 -20.34 -3.64 4.10
N PHE A 226 -19.15 -3.99 3.60
CA PHE A 226 -18.74 -3.69 2.23
C PHE A 226 -19.38 -4.60 1.16
N ARG A 227 -20.31 -5.48 1.52
CA ARG A 227 -21.00 -6.39 0.58
C ARG A 227 -20.03 -7.23 -0.25
N GLY A 228 -18.93 -7.66 0.39
CA GLY A 228 -17.88 -8.45 -0.26
C GLY A 228 -16.90 -7.67 -1.14
N GLN A 229 -17.03 -6.34 -1.25
CA GLN A 229 -16.14 -5.52 -2.08
C GLN A 229 -14.71 -5.45 -1.57
N LEU A 230 -14.44 -5.72 -0.29
CA LEU A 230 -13.07 -5.74 0.24
C LEU A 230 -12.65 -7.16 0.62
N ARG A 231 -11.44 -7.54 0.22
CA ARG A 231 -10.74 -8.71 0.75
C ARG A 231 -9.49 -8.23 1.49
N PRO A 232 -9.51 -8.16 2.83
CA PRO A 232 -8.30 -7.92 3.61
C PRO A 232 -7.25 -8.99 3.30
N THR A 233 -6.07 -8.59 2.83
CA THR A 233 -5.00 -9.49 2.37
C THR A 233 -3.65 -8.93 2.80
N ALA A 234 -2.76 -9.81 3.26
CA ALA A 234 -1.43 -9.49 3.76
C ALA A 234 -0.32 -9.94 2.81
N TRP A 235 0.73 -9.13 2.75
CA TRP A 235 2.04 -9.48 2.19
C TRP A 235 3.10 -9.52 3.29
N THR A 236 4.23 -10.13 2.97
CA THR A 236 5.34 -10.36 3.88
C THR A 236 6.53 -9.49 3.47
N LEU A 237 7.27 -9.02 4.47
CA LEU A 237 8.52 -8.29 4.26
C LEU A 237 9.54 -8.66 5.33
N ALA A 238 10.81 -8.61 4.96
CA ALA A 238 11.95 -8.85 5.84
C ALA A 238 13.04 -7.81 5.58
N HIS A 239 13.91 -7.60 6.56
CA HIS A 239 15.03 -6.68 6.52
C HIS A 239 16.33 -7.42 6.87
N ILE A 240 17.41 -7.10 6.16
CA ILE A 240 18.77 -7.51 6.50
C ILE A 240 19.56 -6.27 6.95
N GLN A 241 20.27 -6.39 8.08
CA GLN A 241 21.20 -5.37 8.53
C GLN A 241 22.44 -5.36 7.64
N MET A 242 22.70 -4.23 6.98
CA MET A 242 23.88 -4.03 6.15
C MET A 242 25.03 -3.45 6.99
N THR A 243 26.25 -3.75 6.60
CA THR A 243 27.45 -3.08 7.10
C THR A 243 27.57 -1.67 6.52
N ALA A 244 28.43 -0.85 7.11
CA ALA A 244 28.70 0.50 6.59
C ALA A 244 29.27 0.46 5.16
N ASP A 245 30.13 -0.51 4.86
CA ASP A 245 30.78 -0.65 3.56
C ASP A 245 29.79 -1.10 2.48
N GLU A 246 28.96 -2.11 2.79
CA GLU A 246 27.85 -2.54 1.92
C GLU A 246 26.89 -1.38 1.64
N THR A 247 26.52 -0.60 2.66
CA THR A 247 25.63 0.56 2.49
C THR A 247 26.20 1.61 1.54
N ARG A 248 27.53 1.82 1.55
CA ARG A 248 28.18 2.76 0.60
C ARG A 248 28.12 2.25 -0.83
N LEU A 249 28.21 0.94 -1.03
CA LEU A 249 28.12 0.29 -2.33
C LEU A 249 26.67 0.23 -2.85
N PHE A 250 25.70 -0.02 -1.96
CA PHE A 250 24.29 -0.21 -2.28
C PHE A 250 23.56 1.14 -2.22
N LYS A 251 23.90 2.07 -3.11
CA LYS A 251 23.32 3.41 -3.13
C LYS A 251 22.81 3.79 -4.52
N ASN A 252 21.68 4.50 -4.57
CA ASN A 252 20.99 4.92 -5.79
C ASN A 252 20.67 3.73 -6.70
N LEU A 253 20.19 2.64 -6.11
CA LEU A 253 19.90 1.41 -6.84
C LEU A 253 18.50 1.49 -7.46
N PRO A 254 18.30 1.06 -8.72
CA PRO A 254 16.95 0.84 -9.22
C PRO A 254 16.24 -0.20 -8.35
N VAL A 255 14.93 -0.08 -8.25
CA VAL A 255 14.12 -1.15 -7.66
C VAL A 255 14.26 -2.38 -8.54
N LEU A 256 14.65 -3.53 -7.97
CA LEU A 256 14.59 -4.81 -8.68
C LEU A 256 13.34 -5.56 -8.25
N PHE A 257 12.40 -5.78 -9.17
CA PHE A 257 11.17 -6.52 -8.93
C PHE A 257 11.01 -7.68 -9.91
N HIS A 258 10.84 -8.88 -9.38
CA HIS A 258 10.42 -10.05 -10.13
C HIS A 258 9.01 -10.45 -9.71
N ILE A 259 8.06 -10.42 -10.65
CA ILE A 259 6.62 -10.51 -10.35
C ILE A 259 6.19 -11.88 -9.79
N GLU A 260 7.05 -12.90 -9.87
CA GLU A 260 6.82 -14.25 -9.36
C GLU A 260 7.70 -14.62 -8.17
N LYS A 261 8.61 -13.74 -7.74
CA LYS A 261 9.63 -14.08 -6.71
C LYS A 261 9.71 -13.05 -5.60
N GLY A 262 9.79 -11.77 -5.92
CA GLY A 262 9.99 -10.74 -4.92
C GLY A 262 10.65 -9.47 -5.45
N PHE A 263 10.90 -8.54 -4.54
CA PHE A 263 11.64 -7.32 -4.84
C PHE A 263 12.49 -6.87 -3.66
N PHE A 264 13.48 -6.02 -3.95
CA PHE A 264 14.20 -5.28 -2.93
C PHE A 264 14.39 -3.82 -3.34
N MET A 265 14.72 -2.99 -2.35
CA MET A 265 15.12 -1.59 -2.51
C MET A 265 16.44 -1.36 -1.78
N GLU A 266 17.12 -0.27 -2.12
CA GLU A 266 18.38 0.07 -1.45
C GLU A 266 18.22 0.22 0.08
N PRO A 267 19.30 0.01 0.86
CA PRO A 267 19.26 0.10 2.31
C PRO A 267 18.82 1.49 2.79
N ASP A 268 18.01 1.52 3.86
CA ASP A 268 17.51 2.78 4.40
C ASP A 268 18.63 3.64 5.02
N GLU A 269 18.45 4.96 4.97
CA GLU A 269 19.46 5.89 5.47
C GLU A 269 19.57 5.94 7.00
N ASP A 270 18.53 5.51 7.74
CA ASP A 270 18.50 5.62 9.20
C ASP A 270 19.13 4.39 9.85
N LYS A 271 18.65 3.19 9.52
CA LYS A 271 19.05 1.92 10.13
C LYS A 271 19.98 1.08 9.28
N LYS A 272 20.22 1.46 8.02
CA LYS A 272 21.09 0.72 7.08
C LYS A 272 20.57 -0.70 6.83
N GLN A 273 19.25 -0.83 6.70
CA GLN A 273 18.56 -2.09 6.50
C GLN A 273 18.10 -2.21 5.05
N LEU A 274 18.51 -3.29 4.38
CA LEU A 274 18.00 -3.66 3.06
C LEU A 274 16.66 -4.37 3.27
N LYS A 275 15.58 -3.83 2.70
CA LYS A 275 14.26 -4.45 2.74
C LYS A 275 14.04 -5.32 1.50
N MET A 276 13.45 -6.49 1.71
CA MET A 276 12.94 -7.36 0.66
C MET A 276 11.50 -7.79 0.95
N CYS A 277 10.77 -8.13 -0.10
CA CYS A 277 9.49 -8.82 -0.03
C CYS A 277 9.55 -10.05 -0.92
N ASP A 278 9.03 -11.19 -0.47
CA ASP A 278 8.70 -12.30 -1.35
C ASP A 278 7.33 -12.08 -2.00
N GLU A 279 7.29 -12.13 -3.33
CA GLU A 279 6.06 -11.92 -4.08
C GLU A 279 5.20 -13.18 -4.07
N HIS A 280 3.92 -13.00 -3.81
CA HIS A 280 2.92 -14.07 -3.78
C HIS A 280 1.50 -13.46 -3.85
N PRO A 281 0.46 -14.25 -4.20
CA PRO A 281 -0.90 -13.73 -4.30
C PRO A 281 -1.49 -13.10 -3.03
N GLY A 282 -1.01 -13.52 -1.86
CA GLY A 282 -1.33 -12.89 -0.58
C GLY A 282 -1.75 -13.91 0.47
N TYR A 283 -1.73 -13.49 1.73
CA TYR A 283 -2.31 -14.23 2.85
C TYR A 283 -3.62 -13.59 3.29
N CYS A 284 -4.68 -14.39 3.41
CA CYS A 284 -5.88 -14.02 4.15
C CYS A 284 -5.83 -14.64 5.56
N ASN A 285 -6.67 -14.14 6.46
CA ASN A 285 -6.85 -14.72 7.79
C ASN A 285 -8.31 -15.10 7.99
N TRP A 286 -8.71 -16.25 7.45
CA TRP A 286 -10.12 -16.61 7.35
C TRP A 286 -10.69 -17.03 8.70
N LEU A 287 -11.55 -16.20 9.28
CA LEU A 287 -12.34 -16.54 10.44
C LEU A 287 -13.77 -16.91 10.03
N LYS A 288 -14.35 -17.91 10.69
CA LYS A 288 -15.76 -18.30 10.48
C LYS A 288 -16.68 -17.36 11.26
N LYS A 289 -17.69 -16.81 10.58
CA LYS A 289 -18.80 -16.07 11.17
C LYS A 289 -19.87 -17.05 11.70
N PRO A 290 -20.75 -16.61 12.62
CA PRO A 290 -21.84 -17.45 13.14
C PRO A 290 -22.80 -17.99 12.07
N ASP A 291 -22.97 -17.25 10.97
CA ASP A 291 -23.81 -17.65 9.83
C ASP A 291 -23.13 -18.66 8.88
N GLY A 292 -21.92 -19.12 9.20
CA GLY A 292 -21.15 -20.07 8.40
C GLY A 292 -20.33 -19.43 7.29
N SER A 293 -20.51 -18.14 6.99
CA SER A 293 -19.65 -17.42 6.05
C SER A 293 -18.25 -17.18 6.66
N ARG A 294 -17.27 -16.80 5.83
CA ARG A 294 -15.91 -16.46 6.28
C ARG A 294 -15.58 -15.00 6.03
N VAL A 295 -14.69 -14.44 6.85
CA VAL A 295 -14.15 -13.09 6.69
C VAL A 295 -12.64 -13.12 6.95
N SER A 296 -11.87 -12.39 6.14
CA SER A 296 -10.44 -12.22 6.39
C SER A 296 -10.25 -11.09 7.39
N VAL A 297 -9.68 -11.38 8.58
CA VAL A 297 -9.52 -10.38 9.65
C VAL A 297 -8.04 -10.05 9.84
N PRO A 298 -7.61 -8.78 9.64
CA PRO A 298 -6.21 -8.41 9.84
C PRO A 298 -5.66 -8.76 11.22
N LEU A 299 -4.38 -9.13 11.27
CA LEU A 299 -3.64 -9.36 12.52
C LEU A 299 -2.26 -8.68 12.48
N ALA A 300 -1.87 -8.05 13.59
CA ALA A 300 -0.58 -7.36 13.70
C ALA A 300 0.49 -8.33 14.20
N VAL A 301 1.42 -8.74 13.33
CA VAL A 301 2.51 -9.65 13.68
C VAL A 301 3.83 -9.15 13.09
N ASN A 302 4.82 -8.93 13.96
CA ASN A 302 6.21 -8.58 13.61
C ASN A 302 7.06 -9.85 13.44
N GLN A 303 6.55 -10.79 12.66
CA GLN A 303 7.18 -12.00 12.18
C GLN A 303 6.55 -12.32 10.82
N ILE A 304 7.13 -13.24 10.08
CA ILE A 304 6.54 -13.80 8.84
C ILE A 304 6.48 -15.34 8.94
N PRO A 305 5.65 -16.01 8.13
CA PRO A 305 5.71 -17.47 8.01
C PRO A 305 7.13 -17.92 7.58
N VAL A 306 7.61 -19.05 8.09
CA VAL A 306 8.94 -19.58 7.69
C VAL A 306 9.01 -19.86 6.18
N ASP A 307 7.89 -20.22 5.55
CA ASP A 307 7.82 -20.37 4.10
C ASP A 307 8.05 -19.05 3.34
N ALA A 308 7.66 -17.91 3.92
CA ALA A 308 7.94 -16.59 3.35
C ALA A 308 9.43 -16.22 3.50
N GLU A 309 10.03 -16.51 4.66
CA GLU A 309 11.48 -16.40 4.83
C GLU A 309 12.23 -17.25 3.78
N ARG A 310 11.79 -18.49 3.54
CA ARG A 310 12.41 -19.36 2.53
C ARG A 310 12.36 -18.72 1.13
N ARG A 311 11.22 -18.14 0.73
CA ARG A 311 11.09 -17.45 -0.56
C ARG A 311 11.94 -16.17 -0.65
N CYS A 312 12.03 -15.39 0.43
CA CYS A 312 12.96 -14.26 0.50
C CYS A 312 14.41 -14.72 0.26
N ARG A 313 14.84 -15.82 0.88
CA ARG A 313 16.19 -16.37 0.69
C ARG A 313 16.41 -16.95 -0.71
N GLU A 314 15.41 -17.58 -1.31
CA GLU A 314 15.46 -18.04 -2.71
C GLU A 314 15.63 -16.87 -3.69
N PHE A 315 14.86 -15.79 -3.53
CA PHE A 315 15.04 -14.56 -4.30
C PHE A 315 16.45 -13.98 -4.12
N LEU A 316 16.98 -13.95 -2.90
CA LEU A 316 18.35 -13.50 -2.65
C LEU A 316 19.40 -14.43 -3.29
N ARG A 317 19.22 -15.76 -3.28
CA ARG A 317 20.16 -16.69 -3.94
C ARG A 317 20.31 -16.38 -5.43
N GLU A 318 19.23 -15.99 -6.08
CA GLU A 318 19.22 -15.71 -7.53
C GLU A 318 19.79 -14.32 -7.88
N THR A 319 19.78 -13.37 -6.93
CA THR A 319 20.11 -11.95 -7.19
C THR A 319 21.35 -11.48 -6.44
N MET A 320 21.43 -11.77 -5.14
CA MET A 320 22.47 -11.35 -4.19
C MET A 320 22.84 -12.52 -3.25
N PRO A 321 23.41 -13.63 -3.78
CA PRO A 321 23.69 -14.84 -3.00
C PRO A 321 24.60 -14.60 -1.78
N GLN A 322 25.45 -13.57 -1.82
CA GLN A 322 26.28 -13.14 -0.70
C GLN A 322 25.48 -12.65 0.53
N LEU A 323 24.19 -12.34 0.36
CA LEU A 323 23.27 -11.93 1.43
C LEU A 323 22.25 -13.02 1.81
N ALA A 324 22.12 -14.10 1.02
CA ALA A 324 21.02 -15.05 1.13
C ALA A 324 20.92 -15.78 2.48
N GLU A 325 22.05 -15.96 3.18
CA GLU A 325 22.12 -16.61 4.51
C GLU A 325 22.22 -15.61 5.67
N ARG A 326 22.15 -14.30 5.40
CA ARG A 326 22.19 -13.29 6.47
C ARG A 326 20.96 -13.42 7.37
N PRO A 327 21.11 -13.24 8.70
CA PRO A 327 19.97 -13.21 9.60
C PRO A 327 19.10 -11.98 9.31
N PHE A 328 17.78 -12.15 9.38
CA PHE A 328 16.86 -11.03 9.31
C PHE A 328 16.89 -10.26 10.63
N CYS A 329 16.98 -8.93 10.55
CA CYS A 329 16.93 -8.05 11.72
C CYS A 329 15.51 -7.54 12.01
N PHE A 330 14.59 -7.65 11.05
CA PHE A 330 13.18 -7.31 11.20
C PHE A 330 12.35 -8.07 10.14
N ALA A 331 11.11 -8.43 10.48
CA ALA A 331 10.12 -8.90 9.53
C ALA A 331 8.72 -8.61 10.04
N ARG A 332 7.75 -8.44 9.15
CA ARG A 332 6.34 -8.30 9.54
C ARG A 332 5.37 -8.66 8.42
N LEU A 333 4.13 -8.90 8.82
CA LEU A 333 2.99 -8.84 7.89
C LEU A 333 2.62 -7.39 7.58
N CYS A 334 2.12 -7.17 6.37
CA CYS A 334 1.63 -5.88 5.89
C CYS A 334 0.27 -6.04 5.22
N TRP A 335 -0.78 -5.48 5.82
CA TRP A 335 -2.16 -5.64 5.37
C TRP A 335 -2.62 -4.54 4.41
N CYS A 336 -3.31 -4.93 3.35
CA CYS A 336 -4.12 -4.08 2.49
C CYS A 336 -5.52 -4.69 2.32
N ALA A 337 -6.36 -4.10 1.48
CA ALA A 337 -7.60 -4.71 1.05
C ALA A 337 -7.77 -4.59 -0.47
N ASP A 338 -8.04 -5.72 -1.12
CA ASP A 338 -8.30 -5.81 -2.54
C ASP A 338 -9.78 -5.63 -2.85
N THR A 339 -10.10 -4.78 -3.83
CA THR A 339 -11.40 -4.82 -4.53
C THR A 339 -11.42 -5.95 -5.57
N PRO A 340 -12.60 -6.37 -6.09
CA PRO A 340 -12.66 -7.47 -7.05
C PRO A 340 -11.78 -7.27 -8.28
N ASN A 341 -11.65 -6.03 -8.76
CA ASN A 341 -10.85 -5.65 -9.92
C ASN A 341 -9.58 -4.86 -9.57
N ARG A 342 -9.20 -4.76 -8.29
CA ARG A 342 -8.06 -3.99 -7.78
C ARG A 342 -8.08 -2.48 -8.06
N SER A 343 -9.17 -1.91 -8.54
CA SER A 343 -9.38 -0.45 -8.60
C SER A 343 -9.73 0.10 -7.21
N PHE A 344 -9.52 1.39 -6.98
CA PHE A 344 -9.88 2.01 -5.70
C PHE A 344 -11.38 1.98 -5.39
N LEU A 345 -11.73 2.11 -4.11
CA LEU A 345 -13.09 2.36 -3.66
C LEU A 345 -13.13 3.70 -2.94
N ILE A 346 -13.55 4.73 -3.68
CA ILE A 346 -13.67 6.12 -3.24
C ILE A 346 -15.05 6.62 -3.67
N ASP A 347 -16.00 6.62 -2.74
CA ASP A 347 -17.37 7.07 -3.05
C ASP A 347 -18.13 7.45 -1.77
N ARG A 348 -19.25 8.15 -1.97
CA ARG A 348 -20.28 8.29 -0.94
C ARG A 348 -21.06 6.99 -0.83
N HIS A 349 -21.36 6.58 0.40
CA HIS A 349 -22.19 5.39 0.60
C HIS A 349 -23.62 5.65 0.07
N PRO A 350 -24.24 4.73 -0.69
CA PRO A 350 -25.55 4.98 -1.30
C PRO A 350 -26.67 5.15 -0.27
N GLU A 351 -26.55 4.49 0.89
CA GLU A 351 -27.55 4.56 1.96
C GLU A 351 -27.20 5.60 3.04
N TYR A 352 -25.90 5.91 3.22
CA TYR A 352 -25.43 6.80 4.28
C TYR A 352 -24.81 8.05 3.65
N ARG A 353 -25.64 9.08 3.45
CA ARG A 353 -25.28 10.31 2.73
C ARG A 353 -24.08 11.05 3.34
N SER A 354 -23.93 10.92 4.66
CA SER A 354 -22.86 11.55 5.43
C SER A 354 -21.60 10.67 5.58
N LEU A 355 -21.56 9.51 4.92
CA LEU A 355 -20.41 8.62 4.87
C LEU A 355 -19.73 8.67 3.50
N ILE A 356 -18.41 8.85 3.50
CA ILE A 356 -17.53 8.59 2.36
C ILE A 356 -16.62 7.43 2.73
N VAL A 357 -16.43 6.49 1.80
CA VAL A 357 -15.44 5.42 1.94
C VAL A 357 -14.21 5.76 1.11
N GLY A 358 -13.03 5.54 1.68
CA GLY A 358 -11.74 5.73 1.02
C GLY A 358 -10.84 4.56 1.34
N CYS A 359 -11.02 3.46 0.61
CA CYS A 359 -10.35 2.18 0.86
C CYS A 359 -10.17 1.39 -0.45
N GLY A 360 -9.88 0.09 -0.37
CA GLY A 360 -9.67 -0.72 -1.57
C GLY A 360 -8.37 -0.37 -2.31
N ALA A 361 -7.33 0.03 -1.58
CA ALA A 361 -6.02 0.42 -2.13
C ALA A 361 -5.29 -0.70 -2.89
N SER A 362 -5.75 -1.95 -2.76
CA SER A 362 -5.42 -3.10 -3.63
C SER A 362 -3.92 -3.35 -3.89
N GLY A 363 -3.09 -3.07 -2.89
CA GLY A 363 -1.64 -3.29 -2.92
C GLY A 363 -0.82 -2.20 -3.62
N HIS A 364 -1.44 -1.14 -4.16
CA HIS A 364 -0.73 -0.07 -4.90
C HIS A 364 -0.99 1.35 -4.36
N GLY A 365 -1.90 1.50 -3.39
CA GLY A 365 -2.33 2.82 -2.91
C GLY A 365 -1.30 3.70 -2.17
N PHE A 366 -0.09 3.24 -1.83
CA PHE A 366 0.89 4.11 -1.14
C PHE A 366 1.46 5.18 -2.07
N MET A 367 1.77 4.82 -3.31
CA MET A 367 2.36 5.75 -4.28
C MET A 367 1.48 6.98 -4.53
N HIS A 368 0.18 6.89 -4.22
CA HIS A 368 -0.77 7.98 -4.37
C HIS A 368 -0.94 8.84 -3.11
N ILE A 369 -0.16 8.64 -2.04
CA ILE A 369 -0.26 9.50 -0.83
C ILE A 369 -0.20 11.01 -1.13
N PRO A 370 0.52 11.52 -2.14
CA PRO A 370 0.50 12.95 -2.43
C PRO A 370 -0.85 13.47 -2.94
N THR A 371 -1.69 12.62 -3.54
CA THR A 371 -2.85 13.05 -4.34
C THR A 371 -4.17 12.37 -4.01
N VAL A 372 -4.16 11.17 -3.42
CA VAL A 372 -5.37 10.39 -3.15
C VAL A 372 -6.36 11.11 -2.23
N GLY A 373 -5.85 11.89 -1.28
CA GLY A 373 -6.67 12.77 -0.46
C GLY A 373 -7.43 13.81 -1.29
N GLY A 374 -6.84 14.31 -2.37
CA GLY A 374 -7.50 15.20 -3.32
C GLY A 374 -8.74 14.57 -3.94
N PHE A 375 -8.64 13.33 -4.43
CA PHE A 375 -9.77 12.59 -5.00
C PHE A 375 -10.88 12.33 -3.97
N LEU A 376 -10.51 12.03 -2.72
CA LEU A 376 -11.46 11.89 -1.62
C LEU A 376 -12.19 13.20 -1.31
N VAL A 377 -11.49 14.33 -1.33
CA VAL A 377 -12.12 15.65 -1.17
C VAL A 377 -12.93 16.04 -2.40
N ASP A 378 -12.56 15.62 -3.60
CA ASP A 378 -13.37 15.81 -4.81
C ASP A 378 -14.68 15.01 -4.72
N ALA A 379 -14.65 13.77 -4.22
CA ALA A 379 -15.85 12.99 -3.93
C ALA A 379 -16.74 13.67 -2.86
N LEU A 380 -16.12 14.24 -1.82
CA LEU A 380 -16.81 15.08 -0.82
C LEU A 380 -17.43 16.33 -1.45
N GLU A 381 -16.75 17.00 -2.36
CA GLU A 381 -17.25 18.24 -2.96
C GLU A 381 -18.19 17.99 -4.16
N GLY A 382 -18.33 16.74 -4.62
CA GLY A 382 -19.08 16.41 -5.82
C GLY A 382 -18.39 16.85 -7.11
N LYS A 383 -17.05 16.90 -7.10
CA LYS A 383 -16.18 17.38 -8.18
C LYS A 383 -15.26 16.31 -8.76
N LEU A 384 -15.41 15.06 -8.33
CA LEU A 384 -14.61 13.95 -8.87
C LEU A 384 -14.98 13.77 -10.35
N ASP A 385 -13.96 13.68 -11.21
CA ASP A 385 -14.13 13.45 -12.64
C ASP A 385 -15.03 12.24 -12.91
N GLY A 386 -15.85 12.30 -13.97
CA GLY A 386 -16.85 11.27 -14.27
C GLY A 386 -16.25 9.87 -14.44
N ARG A 387 -15.08 9.75 -15.09
CA ARG A 387 -14.42 8.45 -15.32
C ARG A 387 -13.80 7.91 -14.04
N LEU A 388 -13.17 8.77 -13.24
CA LEU A 388 -12.67 8.41 -11.90
C LEU A 388 -13.82 7.98 -11.00
N LYS A 389 -14.93 8.72 -11.02
CA LYS A 389 -16.12 8.42 -10.24
C LYS A 389 -16.70 7.06 -10.61
N GLU A 390 -16.84 6.76 -11.91
CA GLU A 390 -17.32 5.45 -12.35
C GLU A 390 -16.38 4.31 -11.95
N SER A 391 -15.06 4.50 -12.07
CA SER A 391 -14.07 3.50 -11.66
C SER A 391 -14.06 3.26 -10.14
N PHE A 392 -14.22 4.31 -9.34
CA PHE A 392 -14.06 4.24 -7.88
C PHE A 392 -15.36 4.01 -7.11
N ARG A 393 -16.51 4.03 -7.79
CA ARG A 393 -17.84 3.98 -7.16
C ARG A 393 -18.06 2.78 -6.25
N TRP A 394 -19.02 2.93 -5.34
CA TRP A 394 -19.63 1.79 -4.65
C TRP A 394 -20.25 0.82 -5.67
N ARG A 395 -19.83 -0.44 -5.63
CA ARG A 395 -20.08 -1.44 -6.69
C ARG A 395 -20.28 -2.88 -6.18
N PRO A 396 -21.24 -3.12 -5.27
CA PRO A 396 -21.46 -4.42 -4.66
C PRO A 396 -21.82 -5.52 -5.67
N GLU A 397 -22.40 -5.16 -6.81
CA GLU A 397 -22.72 -6.09 -7.90
C GLU A 397 -21.48 -6.82 -8.44
N THR A 398 -20.30 -6.22 -8.36
CA THR A 398 -19.03 -6.82 -8.79
C THR A 398 -18.48 -7.86 -7.81
N ALA A 399 -19.06 -7.95 -6.61
CA ALA A 399 -18.63 -8.85 -5.55
C ALA A 399 -19.63 -9.98 -5.24
N VAL A 400 -20.75 -10.06 -5.98
CA VAL A 400 -21.71 -11.16 -5.83
C VAL A 400 -21.05 -12.47 -6.28
N GLY A 401 -21.07 -13.48 -5.42
CA GLY A 401 -20.39 -14.75 -5.69
C GLY A 401 -18.86 -14.63 -5.80
N ARG A 402 -18.27 -13.58 -5.21
CA ARG A 402 -16.82 -13.33 -5.28
C ARG A 402 -16.02 -14.58 -4.94
N ASP A 403 -15.12 -14.94 -5.86
CA ASP A 403 -14.08 -15.92 -5.59
C ASP A 403 -12.99 -15.31 -4.72
N TRP A 404 -12.99 -15.72 -3.46
CA TRP A 404 -12.02 -15.26 -2.46
C TRP A 404 -10.61 -15.84 -2.66
N GLU A 405 -10.47 -16.90 -3.44
CA GLU A 405 -9.18 -17.55 -3.76
C GLU A 405 -8.53 -17.01 -5.04
N ASN A 406 -9.23 -16.13 -5.77
CA ASN A 406 -8.70 -15.49 -6.98
C ASN A 406 -7.37 -14.78 -6.66
N THR A 407 -6.31 -15.09 -7.41
CA THR A 407 -4.97 -14.52 -7.21
C THR A 407 -4.89 -13.05 -7.63
N GLN A 408 -5.88 -12.56 -8.38
CA GLN A 408 -6.03 -11.21 -8.87
C GLN A 408 -4.78 -10.72 -9.64
N ALA A 409 -4.30 -11.56 -10.57
CA ALA A 409 -3.12 -11.34 -11.42
C ALA A 409 -1.82 -11.10 -10.62
N ARG A 410 -1.70 -11.77 -9.48
CA ARG A 410 -0.44 -11.87 -8.72
C ARG A 410 0.10 -13.29 -8.83
N PHE A 411 1.42 -13.40 -8.80
CA PHE A 411 2.17 -14.65 -8.98
C PHE A 411 3.09 -14.86 -7.78
N GLY A 412 3.74 -16.01 -7.73
CA GLY A 412 4.78 -16.35 -6.77
C GLY A 412 4.30 -17.21 -5.60
N GLY A 413 5.28 -17.77 -4.88
CA GLY A 413 5.03 -18.81 -3.88
C GLY A 413 4.22 -19.98 -4.46
N PRO A 414 3.11 -20.40 -3.83
CA PRO A 414 2.28 -21.49 -4.33
C PRO A 414 1.37 -21.10 -5.50
N ASN A 415 1.42 -19.86 -6.01
CA ASN A 415 0.49 -19.30 -6.99
C ASN A 415 -1.00 -19.44 -6.56
N ALA A 416 -1.25 -19.31 -5.25
CA ALA A 416 -2.58 -19.34 -4.65
C ALA A 416 -2.67 -18.33 -3.51
N ILE A 417 -3.90 -17.90 -3.18
CA ILE A 417 -4.17 -17.21 -1.93
C ILE A 417 -3.91 -18.20 -0.79
N MET A 418 -3.18 -17.73 0.22
CA MET A 418 -2.79 -18.53 1.38
C MET A 418 -3.62 -18.11 2.60
N ASP A 419 -3.71 -18.99 3.60
CA ASP A 419 -4.44 -18.74 4.84
C ASP A 419 -3.52 -18.77 6.06
N LEU A 420 -3.47 -17.67 6.81
CA LEU A 420 -2.71 -17.56 8.06
C LEU A 420 -3.14 -18.57 9.12
N GLN A 421 -4.39 -19.05 9.09
CA GLN A 421 -4.87 -20.11 9.98
C GLN A 421 -4.16 -21.45 9.76
N THR A 422 -3.50 -21.63 8.60
CA THR A 422 -2.78 -22.87 8.26
C THR A 422 -1.26 -22.78 8.48
N VAL A 423 -0.75 -21.60 8.83
CA VAL A 423 0.69 -21.38 9.06
C VAL A 423 1.12 -22.10 10.33
N LYS A 424 2.01 -23.08 10.18
CA LYS A 424 2.52 -23.91 11.29
C LYS A 424 3.68 -23.25 12.04
N GLU A 425 4.53 -22.53 11.33
CA GLU A 425 5.77 -21.99 11.85
C GLU A 425 5.98 -20.55 11.40
N TRP A 426 6.41 -19.73 12.36
CA TRP A 426 6.73 -18.33 12.18
C TRP A 426 8.21 -18.10 12.49
N THR A 427 8.78 -17.09 11.86
CA THR A 427 10.13 -16.62 12.19
C THR A 427 10.22 -16.27 13.68
N ARG A 428 11.43 -16.37 14.23
CA ARG A 428 11.74 -16.01 15.62
C ARG A 428 12.83 -14.95 15.65
N ILE A 429 12.58 -13.84 14.96
CA ILE A 429 13.50 -12.70 14.95
C ILE A 429 13.39 -12.05 16.33
N PRO A 430 14.51 -11.90 17.08
CA PRO A 430 14.47 -11.24 18.37
C PRO A 430 13.88 -9.84 18.23
N PRO A 431 13.03 -9.39 19.17
CA PRO A 431 12.63 -7.99 19.20
C PRO A 431 13.90 -7.13 19.24
N GLU A 432 13.97 -6.08 18.41
CA GLU A 432 15.11 -5.16 18.35
C GLU A 432 15.56 -4.81 19.79
N GLN A 433 16.84 -4.99 20.11
CA GLN A 433 17.44 -4.43 21.32
C GLN A 433 17.59 -2.90 21.16
N ALA A 434 16.47 -2.19 21.09
CA ALA A 434 16.28 -0.74 21.27
C ALA A 434 14.75 -0.49 21.15
N ALA A 435 13.96 -0.20 22.18
CA ALA A 435 14.19 0.76 23.26
C ALA A 435 14.75 2.11 22.75
N ALA A 436 14.04 2.72 21.80
CA ALA A 436 13.97 4.17 21.72
C ALA A 436 12.50 4.58 21.61
N ARG A 437 11.83 4.54 22.78
CA ARG A 437 10.59 5.28 23.14
C ARG A 437 9.57 5.49 22.02
N LEU A 438 8.58 4.59 21.96
CA LEU A 438 7.22 4.96 21.53
C LEU A 438 6.49 5.58 22.71
#